data_AF-H9UJJ0-F1
#
_entry.id   AF-H9UJJ0-F1
#
_cell.length_a   1.000
_cell.length_b   1.000
_cell.length_c   1.000
_cell.angle_alpha   90.00
_cell.angle_beta   90.00
_cell.angle_gamma   90.00
#
_symmetry.space_group_name_H-M   'P 1'
#
loop_
_entity.id
_entity.type
_entity.pdbx_description
1 polymer ?
#
loop_
_entity_poly.entity_id
_entity_poly.type
_entity_poly.pdbx_seq_one_letter_code
_entity_poly.pdbx_strand_id
1 'polypeptide(L)'
;MKPSPRLTVLLAAAVIVIAAAGFWAFSHMRTVRIERDFRAALQQADTAMQQQDRLRAERAIHEAQDSASSILDYIRVMRRGYEYYELWDGPQPLFRTARQAAALEPEEQRFWALAVDAALAAEEYQLAKEWALQYLQQPAFQDLVLEAVLRGGGITESDGSAFGDLLLLLSRLLDDPAPEDFFRAAIATGDPRYAVNALLLSAGVGDYPAVYDVLDALPAAAEASPAAAAILYAQLGMARRALELLHRHPPEPELYVTVGLDRLEAELYLRVDDFDQGLQRYREIPVSELQDRDRINTLYALQYHPDEFGEQARVMLAWLREAPQSLAAARTLLQWYQEPASPISPFEPDIAELHRQLQTELLFIEERFADDLGLYHLVGEKQDIGPETYRARLWLMFEQSPADPILQRLLLFHSVVTGDVGGLQSLLRRSPQLRQNYGAYQAIAERRWAADPGPVHMAADPALLYNYGLLQLQQGNISSAAEVFEVLLERRYAAAHRTRRSALAARAELGLALAHTLDAEYAAATTRLERAFSYEPGLAVGRQLEIYLKEHAQHD
;
A
#
# COMPACT_ATOMS: atom_id res chain seq x y z
N MET A 1 -42.55 -98.00 -26.11
CA MET A 1 -41.75 -98.24 -24.88
C MET A 1 -41.51 -96.89 -24.21
N LYS A 2 -41.99 -96.68 -22.98
CA LYS A 2 -41.66 -95.46 -22.21
C LYS A 2 -40.26 -95.64 -21.63
N PRO A 3 -39.34 -94.67 -21.78
CA PRO A 3 -38.01 -94.76 -21.19
C PRO A 3 -38.14 -94.89 -19.66
N SER A 4 -37.27 -95.68 -19.06
CA SER A 4 -37.29 -95.84 -17.60
C SER A 4 -36.97 -94.49 -16.93
N PRO A 5 -37.63 -94.14 -15.82
CA PRO A 5 -37.44 -92.85 -15.16
C PRO A 5 -35.97 -92.58 -14.76
N ARG A 6 -35.17 -93.64 -14.57
CA ARG A 6 -33.73 -93.54 -14.32
C ARG A 6 -32.94 -93.08 -15.56
N LEU A 7 -33.33 -93.53 -16.74
CA LEU A 7 -32.68 -93.16 -18.00
C LEU A 7 -32.95 -91.68 -18.34
N THR A 8 -34.16 -91.19 -18.09
CA THR A 8 -34.50 -89.77 -18.27
C THR A 8 -33.76 -88.86 -17.29
N VAL A 9 -33.58 -89.27 -16.03
CA VAL A 9 -32.80 -88.49 -15.05
C VAL A 9 -31.31 -88.47 -15.43
N LEU A 10 -30.73 -89.58 -15.88
CA LEU A 10 -29.33 -89.63 -16.32
C LEU A 10 -29.08 -88.79 -17.58
N LEU A 11 -30.01 -88.82 -18.55
CA LEU A 11 -29.94 -87.96 -19.74
C LEU A 11 -30.05 -86.47 -19.37
N ALA A 12 -30.98 -86.11 -18.48
CA ALA A 12 -31.11 -84.74 -18.02
C ALA A 12 -29.85 -84.25 -17.29
N ALA A 13 -29.27 -85.09 -16.41
CA ALA A 13 -28.02 -84.77 -15.72
C ALA A 13 -26.84 -84.60 -16.68
N ALA A 14 -26.71 -85.48 -17.69
CA ALA A 14 -25.66 -85.38 -18.70
C ALA A 14 -25.78 -84.09 -19.53
N VAL A 15 -27.01 -83.71 -19.92
CA VAL A 15 -27.26 -82.44 -20.64
C VAL A 15 -26.88 -81.23 -19.78
N ILE A 16 -27.21 -81.23 -18.48
CA ILE A 16 -26.84 -80.15 -17.56
C ILE A 16 -25.31 -80.06 -17.42
N VAL A 17 -24.60 -81.17 -17.27
CA VAL A 17 -23.13 -81.17 -17.14
C VAL A 17 -22.46 -80.68 -18.44
N ILE A 18 -22.94 -81.11 -19.61
CA ILE A 18 -22.41 -80.65 -20.90
C ILE A 18 -22.68 -79.15 -21.08
N ALA A 19 -23.88 -78.67 -20.75
CA ALA A 19 -24.21 -77.25 -20.80
C ALA A 19 -23.35 -76.42 -19.83
N ALA A 20 -23.13 -76.91 -18.61
CA ALA A 20 -22.28 -76.26 -17.62
C ALA A 20 -20.80 -76.23 -18.07
N ALA A 21 -20.28 -77.33 -18.62
CA ALA A 21 -18.92 -77.39 -19.17
C ALA A 21 -18.75 -76.47 -20.39
N GLY A 22 -19.76 -76.44 -21.29
CA GLY A 22 -19.78 -75.53 -22.43
C GLY A 22 -19.83 -74.06 -22.01
N PHE A 23 -20.66 -73.72 -21.02
CA PHE A 23 -20.72 -72.38 -20.44
C PHE A 23 -19.40 -71.99 -19.77
N TRP A 24 -18.78 -72.89 -19.00
CA TRP A 24 -17.48 -72.65 -18.38
C TRP A 24 -16.37 -72.45 -19.41
N ALA A 25 -16.30 -73.32 -20.43
CA ALA A 25 -15.32 -73.18 -21.51
C ALA A 25 -15.51 -71.88 -22.29
N PHE A 26 -16.76 -71.50 -22.60
CA PHE A 26 -17.08 -70.23 -23.25
C PHE A 26 -16.69 -69.02 -22.37
N SER A 27 -17.03 -69.04 -21.09
CA SER A 27 -16.65 -68.01 -20.13
C SER A 27 -15.13 -67.89 -20.02
N HIS A 28 -14.42 -69.01 -19.90
CA HIS A 28 -12.96 -69.03 -19.81
C HIS A 28 -12.29 -68.50 -21.09
N MET A 29 -12.75 -68.94 -22.27
CA MET A 29 -12.27 -68.41 -23.56
C MET A 29 -12.52 -66.90 -23.69
N ARG A 30 -13.68 -66.42 -23.20
CA ARG A 30 -14.00 -64.99 -23.19
C ARG A 30 -13.04 -64.22 -22.28
N THR A 31 -12.79 -64.69 -21.05
CA THR A 31 -11.85 -64.05 -20.12
C THR A 31 -10.43 -64.01 -20.68
N VAL A 32 -9.93 -65.13 -21.24
CA VAL A 32 -8.60 -65.20 -21.86
C VAL A 32 -8.48 -64.25 -23.04
N ARG A 33 -9.54 -64.12 -23.85
CA ARG A 33 -9.56 -63.18 -24.98
C ARG A 33 -9.50 -61.73 -24.51
N ILE A 34 -10.34 -61.36 -23.53
CA ILE A 34 -10.35 -60.01 -22.95
C ILE A 34 -8.97 -59.66 -22.38
N GLU A 35 -8.35 -60.57 -21.62
CA GLU A 35 -7.03 -60.33 -21.03
C GLU A 35 -5.92 -60.19 -22.09
N ARG A 36 -5.99 -60.99 -23.17
CA ARG A 36 -5.06 -60.87 -24.30
C ARG A 36 -5.23 -59.54 -25.03
N ASP A 37 -6.46 -59.17 -25.33
CA ASP A 37 -6.79 -57.93 -26.06
C ASP A 37 -6.36 -56.71 -25.23
N PHE A 38 -6.62 -56.74 -23.91
CA PHE A 38 -6.14 -55.73 -22.95
C PHE A 38 -4.62 -55.55 -22.95
N ARG A 39 -3.85 -56.64 -22.81
CA ARG A 39 -2.38 -56.57 -22.80
C ARG A 39 -1.83 -56.10 -24.14
N ALA A 40 -2.44 -56.51 -25.24
CA ALA A 40 -2.05 -56.08 -26.58
C ALA A 40 -2.30 -54.57 -26.76
N ALA A 41 -3.42 -54.05 -26.29
CA ALA A 41 -3.74 -52.62 -26.35
C ALA A 41 -2.77 -51.79 -25.50
N LEU A 42 -2.42 -52.22 -24.28
CA LEU A 42 -1.40 -51.54 -23.47
C LEU A 42 -0.03 -51.50 -24.16
N GLN A 43 0.43 -52.61 -24.74
CA GLN A 43 1.70 -52.63 -25.48
C GLN A 43 1.69 -51.72 -26.71
N GLN A 44 0.55 -51.63 -27.39
CA GLN A 44 0.37 -50.71 -28.52
C GLN A 44 0.40 -49.25 -28.07
N ALA A 45 -0.22 -48.93 -26.93
CA ALA A 45 -0.15 -47.59 -26.34
C ALA A 45 1.31 -47.22 -26.02
N ASP A 46 2.03 -48.08 -25.31
CA ASP A 46 3.44 -47.86 -24.95
C ASP A 46 4.32 -47.67 -26.20
N THR A 47 4.12 -48.50 -27.23
CA THR A 47 4.85 -48.40 -28.50
C THR A 47 4.52 -47.10 -29.25
N ALA A 48 3.25 -46.70 -29.29
CA ALA A 48 2.82 -45.48 -29.95
C ALA A 48 3.34 -44.23 -29.22
N MET A 49 3.40 -44.25 -27.89
CA MET A 49 4.03 -43.19 -27.08
C MET A 49 5.53 -43.06 -27.38
N GLN A 50 6.25 -44.18 -27.45
CA GLN A 50 7.66 -44.18 -27.84
C GLN A 50 7.90 -43.65 -29.27
N GLN A 51 6.96 -43.91 -30.18
CA GLN A 51 7.00 -43.43 -31.56
C GLN A 51 6.47 -42.00 -31.73
N GLN A 52 6.02 -41.36 -30.65
CA GLN A 52 5.37 -40.05 -30.65
C GLN A 52 4.09 -39.98 -31.53
N ASP A 53 3.41 -41.10 -31.76
CA ASP A 53 2.14 -41.15 -32.51
C ASP A 53 0.95 -40.96 -31.57
N ARG A 54 0.59 -39.68 -31.35
CA ARG A 54 -0.47 -39.27 -30.42
C ARG A 54 -1.82 -39.97 -30.70
N LEU A 55 -2.30 -39.96 -31.93
CA LEU A 55 -3.64 -40.49 -32.26
C LEU A 55 -3.71 -42.01 -32.11
N ARG A 56 -2.59 -42.71 -32.32
CA ARG A 56 -2.53 -44.15 -32.13
C ARG A 56 -2.41 -44.51 -30.65
N ALA A 57 -1.64 -43.75 -29.87
CA ALA A 57 -1.55 -43.93 -28.43
C ALA A 57 -2.93 -43.75 -27.77
N GLU A 58 -3.65 -42.67 -28.13
CA GLU A 58 -4.99 -42.41 -27.59
C GLU A 58 -5.98 -43.55 -27.89
N ARG A 59 -6.00 -44.02 -29.14
CA ARG A 59 -6.85 -45.16 -29.55
C ARG A 59 -6.51 -46.43 -28.78
N ALA A 60 -5.23 -46.74 -28.63
CA ALA A 60 -4.79 -47.92 -27.90
C ALA A 60 -5.11 -47.83 -26.39
N ILE A 61 -5.05 -46.63 -25.79
CA ILE A 61 -5.49 -46.41 -24.41
C ILE A 61 -7.00 -46.64 -24.28
N HIS A 62 -7.81 -46.17 -25.23
CA HIS A 62 -9.25 -46.45 -25.25
C HIS A 62 -9.57 -47.94 -25.44
N GLU A 63 -8.87 -48.64 -26.33
CA GLU A 63 -9.06 -50.09 -26.49
C GLU A 63 -8.68 -50.86 -25.22
N ALA A 64 -7.62 -50.44 -24.52
CA ALA A 64 -7.24 -51.00 -23.23
C ALA A 64 -8.30 -50.70 -22.16
N GLN A 65 -8.86 -49.50 -22.17
CA GLN A 65 -9.95 -49.10 -21.27
C GLN A 65 -11.20 -49.97 -21.48
N ASP A 66 -11.63 -50.18 -22.72
CA ASP A 66 -12.80 -51.01 -23.07
C ASP A 66 -12.62 -52.50 -22.72
N SER A 67 -11.36 -52.95 -22.64
CA SER A 67 -10.99 -54.32 -22.29
C SER A 67 -10.67 -54.51 -20.80
N ALA A 68 -10.64 -53.44 -20.01
CA ALA A 68 -10.34 -53.51 -18.58
C ALA A 68 -11.47 -54.22 -17.84
N SER A 69 -11.13 -55.22 -17.02
CA SER A 69 -12.12 -56.07 -16.34
C SER A 69 -12.00 -56.04 -14.81
N SER A 70 -10.96 -55.39 -14.29
CA SER A 70 -10.65 -55.32 -12.88
C SER A 70 -10.10 -53.94 -12.52
N ILE A 71 -10.15 -53.59 -11.23
CA ILE A 71 -9.61 -52.33 -10.75
C ILE A 71 -8.11 -52.15 -11.03
N LEU A 72 -7.35 -53.25 -10.98
CA LEU A 72 -5.92 -53.27 -11.29
C LEU A 72 -5.67 -52.98 -12.78
N ASP A 73 -6.57 -53.43 -13.66
CA ASP A 73 -6.49 -53.10 -15.09
C ASP A 73 -6.72 -51.60 -15.30
N TYR A 74 -7.74 -51.03 -14.65
CA TYR A 74 -7.99 -49.58 -14.70
C TYR A 74 -6.80 -48.76 -14.18
N ILE A 75 -6.14 -49.18 -13.09
CA ILE A 75 -4.93 -48.50 -12.60
C ILE A 75 -3.81 -48.52 -13.67
N ARG A 76 -3.64 -49.63 -14.38
CA ARG A 76 -2.64 -49.73 -15.46
C ARG A 76 -2.99 -48.81 -16.62
N VAL A 77 -4.27 -48.72 -17.00
CA VAL A 77 -4.72 -47.80 -18.06
C VAL A 77 -4.56 -46.35 -17.61
N MET A 78 -4.93 -46.00 -16.38
CA MET A 78 -4.77 -44.64 -15.83
C MET A 78 -3.32 -44.20 -15.87
N ARG A 79 -2.38 -45.08 -15.52
CA ARG A 79 -0.95 -44.77 -15.64
C ARG A 79 -0.55 -44.36 -17.06
N ARG A 80 -1.03 -45.08 -18.10
CA ARG A 80 -0.77 -44.70 -19.50
C ARG A 80 -1.51 -43.43 -19.89
N GLY A 81 -2.71 -43.21 -19.36
CA GLY A 81 -3.45 -41.97 -19.52
C GLY A 81 -2.68 -40.76 -18.96
N TYR A 82 -2.04 -40.92 -17.81
CA TYR A 82 -1.18 -39.90 -17.21
C TYR A 82 0.09 -39.68 -18.02
N GLU A 83 0.79 -40.74 -18.44
CA GLU A 83 1.96 -40.64 -19.33
C GLU A 83 1.61 -39.95 -20.66
N TYR A 84 0.42 -40.24 -21.22
CA TYR A 84 -0.13 -39.54 -22.39
C TYR A 84 -0.38 -38.05 -22.11
N TYR A 85 -0.95 -37.73 -20.94
CA TYR A 85 -1.18 -36.35 -20.52
C TYR A 85 0.13 -35.56 -20.41
N GLU A 86 1.17 -36.11 -19.76
CA GLU A 86 2.46 -35.42 -19.64
C GLU A 86 3.14 -35.19 -21.00
N LEU A 87 2.98 -36.12 -21.96
CA LEU A 87 3.61 -36.01 -23.28
C LEU A 87 2.92 -35.00 -24.21
N TRP A 88 1.61 -34.85 -24.13
CA TRP A 88 0.83 -34.14 -25.14
C TRP A 88 -0.24 -33.19 -24.60
N ASP A 89 -0.27 -32.96 -23.28
CA ASP A 89 -1.25 -32.10 -22.60
C ASP A 89 -2.71 -32.50 -22.96
N GLY A 90 -2.94 -33.81 -23.03
CA GLY A 90 -4.20 -34.41 -23.45
C GLY A 90 -4.85 -35.18 -22.29
N PRO A 91 -5.63 -34.53 -21.42
CA PRO A 91 -6.13 -35.13 -20.17
C PRO A 91 -7.28 -36.13 -20.38
N GLN A 92 -7.90 -36.15 -21.57
CA GLN A 92 -9.13 -36.89 -21.85
C GLN A 92 -9.04 -38.42 -21.62
N PRO A 93 -7.97 -39.13 -22.04
CA PRO A 93 -7.85 -40.56 -21.77
C PRO A 93 -7.75 -40.88 -20.27
N LEU A 94 -7.01 -40.05 -19.52
CA LEU A 94 -6.90 -40.17 -18.07
C LEU A 94 -8.27 -39.94 -17.41
N PHE A 95 -8.94 -38.84 -17.74
CA PHE A 95 -10.24 -38.48 -17.19
C PHE A 95 -11.30 -39.57 -17.42
N ARG A 96 -11.46 -40.06 -18.65
CA ARG A 96 -12.42 -41.13 -18.95
C ARG A 96 -12.13 -42.41 -18.17
N THR A 97 -10.86 -42.77 -18.05
CA THR A 97 -10.45 -43.99 -17.35
C THR A 97 -10.67 -43.85 -15.84
N ALA A 98 -10.27 -42.73 -15.24
CA ALA A 98 -10.45 -42.46 -13.82
C ALA A 98 -11.92 -42.43 -13.43
N ARG A 99 -12.78 -41.80 -14.24
CA ARG A 99 -14.24 -41.81 -14.04
C ARG A 99 -14.84 -43.22 -14.01
N GLN A 100 -14.42 -44.08 -14.93
CA GLN A 100 -14.90 -45.48 -14.95
C GLN A 100 -14.39 -46.28 -13.75
N ALA A 101 -13.13 -46.08 -13.36
CA ALA A 101 -12.57 -46.73 -12.17
C ALA A 101 -13.33 -46.33 -10.90
N ALA A 102 -13.61 -45.04 -10.73
CA ALA A 102 -14.39 -44.52 -9.59
C ALA A 102 -15.84 -45.06 -9.58
N ALA A 103 -16.46 -45.24 -10.75
CA ALA A 103 -17.81 -45.80 -10.86
C ALA A 103 -17.89 -47.29 -10.49
N LEU A 104 -16.79 -48.05 -10.64
CA LEU A 104 -16.75 -49.47 -10.27
C LEU A 104 -16.59 -49.69 -8.76
N GLU A 105 -15.86 -48.81 -8.09
CA GLU A 105 -15.59 -48.88 -6.65
C GLU A 105 -16.02 -47.55 -5.98
N PRO A 106 -17.34 -47.27 -5.92
CA PRO A 106 -17.83 -45.96 -5.49
C PRO A 106 -17.51 -45.63 -4.03
N GLU A 107 -17.20 -46.64 -3.20
CA GLU A 107 -16.85 -46.48 -1.79
C GLU A 107 -15.37 -46.09 -1.57
N GLU A 108 -14.50 -46.31 -2.56
CA GLU A 108 -13.06 -46.07 -2.44
C GLU A 108 -12.71 -44.63 -2.88
N GLN A 109 -12.56 -43.74 -1.90
CA GLN A 109 -12.30 -42.31 -2.14
C GLN A 109 -11.03 -42.04 -2.95
N ARG A 110 -10.03 -42.93 -2.93
CA ARG A 110 -8.80 -42.74 -3.72
C ARG A 110 -9.08 -42.75 -5.23
N PHE A 111 -10.05 -43.52 -5.71
CA PHE A 111 -10.42 -43.48 -7.12
C PHE A 111 -11.18 -42.21 -7.47
N TRP A 112 -12.02 -41.72 -6.56
CA TRP A 112 -12.65 -40.41 -6.71
C TRP A 112 -11.62 -39.27 -6.70
N ALA A 113 -10.58 -39.35 -5.87
CA ALA A 113 -9.52 -38.35 -5.86
C ALA A 113 -8.79 -38.29 -7.21
N LEU A 114 -8.45 -39.45 -7.79
CA LEU A 114 -7.89 -39.53 -9.14
C LEU A 114 -8.87 -39.02 -10.21
N ALA A 115 -10.16 -39.27 -10.07
CA ALA A 115 -11.17 -38.80 -11.00
C ALA A 115 -11.37 -37.27 -10.93
N VAL A 116 -11.34 -36.70 -9.73
CA VAL A 116 -11.40 -35.25 -9.49
C VAL A 116 -10.16 -34.56 -10.05
N ASP A 117 -8.97 -35.09 -9.77
CA ASP A 117 -7.71 -34.56 -10.32
C ASP A 117 -7.69 -34.61 -11.85
N ALA A 118 -8.11 -35.74 -12.43
CA ALA A 118 -8.22 -35.86 -13.88
C ALA A 118 -9.29 -34.93 -14.49
N ALA A 119 -10.38 -34.66 -13.77
CA ALA A 119 -11.41 -33.71 -14.18
C ALA A 119 -10.89 -32.26 -14.14
N LEU A 120 -10.12 -31.90 -13.11
CA LEU A 120 -9.42 -30.61 -13.02
C LEU A 120 -8.46 -30.43 -14.19
N ALA A 121 -7.64 -31.44 -14.50
CA ALA A 121 -6.73 -31.41 -15.64
C ALA A 121 -7.48 -31.30 -16.98
N ALA A 122 -8.67 -31.89 -17.09
CA ALA A 122 -9.54 -31.81 -18.27
C ALA A 122 -10.36 -30.52 -18.35
N GLU A 123 -10.16 -29.57 -17.44
CA GLU A 123 -10.92 -28.31 -17.32
C GLU A 123 -12.44 -28.53 -17.08
N GLU A 124 -12.83 -29.70 -16.61
CA GLU A 124 -14.21 -30.05 -16.25
C GLU A 124 -14.51 -29.59 -14.80
N TYR A 125 -14.26 -28.32 -14.51
CA TYR A 125 -14.18 -27.79 -13.14
C TYR A 125 -15.47 -27.97 -12.32
N GLN A 126 -16.62 -27.78 -12.94
CA GLN A 126 -17.91 -27.94 -12.28
C GLN A 126 -18.14 -29.39 -11.84
N LEU A 127 -17.76 -30.35 -12.69
CA LEU A 127 -17.87 -31.77 -12.39
C LEU A 127 -16.85 -32.20 -11.32
N ALA A 128 -15.62 -31.67 -11.40
CA ALA A 128 -14.59 -31.90 -10.39
C ALA A 128 -15.06 -31.46 -9.00
N LYS A 129 -15.65 -30.26 -8.90
CA LYS A 129 -16.25 -29.73 -7.68
C LYS A 129 -17.36 -30.62 -7.13
N GLU A 130 -18.32 -31.01 -7.99
CA GLU A 130 -19.43 -31.87 -7.58
C GLU A 130 -18.94 -33.21 -7.01
N TRP A 131 -17.99 -33.85 -7.69
CA TRP A 131 -17.42 -35.12 -7.22
C TRP A 131 -16.58 -34.95 -5.95
N ALA A 132 -15.79 -33.89 -5.86
CA ALA A 132 -14.97 -33.63 -4.68
C ALA A 132 -15.84 -33.47 -3.42
N LEU A 133 -16.87 -32.63 -3.47
CA LEU A 133 -17.80 -32.40 -2.36
C LEU A 133 -18.60 -33.66 -2.00
N GLN A 134 -19.00 -34.46 -2.99
CA GLN A 134 -19.81 -35.64 -2.76
C GLN A 134 -18.99 -36.80 -2.18
N TYR A 135 -17.82 -37.08 -2.74
CA TYR A 135 -17.12 -38.36 -2.51
C TYR A 135 -15.85 -38.22 -1.65
N LEU A 136 -15.23 -37.04 -1.53
CA LEU A 136 -13.96 -36.86 -0.82
C LEU A 136 -14.16 -36.31 0.60
N GLN A 137 -14.61 -37.18 1.50
CA GLN A 137 -14.92 -36.81 2.89
C GLN A 137 -13.72 -36.92 3.85
N GLN A 138 -12.66 -37.65 3.46
CA GLN A 138 -11.50 -37.83 4.34
C GLN A 138 -10.62 -36.57 4.39
N PRO A 139 -10.07 -36.20 5.56
CA PRO A 139 -9.21 -35.03 5.71
C PRO A 139 -7.99 -35.01 4.77
N ALA A 140 -7.48 -36.19 4.41
CA ALA A 140 -6.33 -36.34 3.50
C ALA A 140 -6.57 -35.78 2.09
N PHE A 141 -7.82 -35.51 1.70
CA PHE A 141 -8.17 -34.97 0.38
C PHE A 141 -8.64 -33.51 0.43
N GLN A 142 -8.56 -32.82 1.58
CA GLN A 142 -9.07 -31.46 1.74
C GLN A 142 -8.45 -30.47 0.73
N ASP A 143 -7.15 -30.57 0.47
CA ASP A 143 -6.47 -29.68 -0.49
C ASP A 143 -7.02 -29.85 -1.91
N LEU A 144 -7.32 -31.09 -2.32
CA LEU A 144 -7.90 -31.39 -3.62
C LEU A 144 -9.36 -30.92 -3.71
N VAL A 145 -10.13 -31.07 -2.63
CA VAL A 145 -11.50 -30.54 -2.54
C VAL A 145 -11.47 -29.01 -2.66
N LEU A 146 -10.54 -28.36 -1.98
CA LEU A 146 -10.36 -26.93 -2.02
C LEU A 146 -10.07 -26.44 -3.44
N GLU A 147 -9.08 -27.05 -4.12
CA GLU A 147 -8.74 -26.70 -5.51
C GLU A 147 -9.93 -26.90 -6.46
N ALA A 148 -10.62 -28.04 -6.36
CA ALA A 148 -11.79 -28.34 -7.18
C ALA A 148 -12.92 -27.33 -6.97
N VAL A 149 -13.20 -26.98 -5.71
CA VAL A 149 -14.23 -25.98 -5.37
C VAL A 149 -13.86 -24.61 -5.92
N LEU A 150 -12.62 -24.14 -5.70
CA LEU A 150 -12.19 -22.82 -6.15
C LEU A 150 -12.24 -22.69 -7.67
N ARG A 151 -11.74 -23.67 -8.42
CA ARG A 151 -11.82 -23.66 -9.90
C ARG A 151 -13.25 -23.85 -10.41
N GLY A 152 -14.08 -24.57 -9.66
CA GLY A 152 -15.51 -24.75 -9.94
C GLY A 152 -16.40 -23.57 -9.54
N GLY A 153 -15.83 -22.39 -9.26
CA GLY A 153 -16.56 -21.17 -8.94
C GLY A 153 -17.08 -21.09 -7.50
N GLY A 154 -16.46 -21.83 -6.57
CA GLY A 154 -16.76 -21.75 -5.14
C GLY A 154 -18.06 -22.43 -4.71
N ILE A 155 -18.45 -22.32 -3.44
CA ILE A 155 -19.74 -22.76 -2.88
C ILE A 155 -20.52 -21.56 -2.33
N THR A 156 -21.85 -21.68 -2.30
CA THR A 156 -22.75 -20.63 -1.82
C THR A 156 -23.25 -20.85 -0.39
N GLU A 157 -23.18 -22.09 0.10
CA GLU A 157 -23.67 -22.49 1.42
C GLU A 157 -22.64 -23.37 2.12
N SER A 158 -22.52 -23.21 3.44
CA SER A 158 -21.71 -24.09 4.29
C SER A 158 -22.56 -25.24 4.81
N ASP A 159 -21.96 -26.42 4.95
CA ASP A 159 -22.58 -27.57 5.62
C ASP A 159 -22.54 -27.47 7.15
N GLY A 160 -22.00 -26.35 7.69
CA GLY A 160 -21.84 -26.10 9.12
C GLY A 160 -20.59 -26.74 9.73
N SER A 161 -19.76 -27.41 8.93
CA SER A 161 -18.44 -27.88 9.36
C SER A 161 -17.40 -26.77 9.24
N ALA A 162 -16.32 -26.83 10.04
CA ALA A 162 -15.23 -25.85 9.95
C ALA A 162 -14.58 -25.80 8.56
N PHE A 163 -14.54 -26.94 7.85
CA PHE A 163 -14.03 -27.00 6.49
C PHE A 163 -15.03 -26.44 5.47
N GLY A 164 -16.33 -26.69 5.64
CA GLY A 164 -17.39 -26.08 4.82
C GLY A 164 -17.43 -24.55 4.99
N ASP A 165 -17.25 -24.04 6.21
CA ASP A 165 -17.14 -22.61 6.48
C ASP A 165 -15.89 -22.00 5.81
N LEU A 166 -14.76 -22.72 5.81
CA LEU A 166 -13.55 -22.32 5.09
C LEU A 166 -13.77 -22.26 3.57
N LEU A 167 -14.40 -23.28 3.00
CA LEU A 167 -14.73 -23.30 1.57
C LEU A 167 -15.64 -22.13 1.19
N LEU A 168 -16.67 -21.86 2.00
CA LEU A 168 -17.58 -20.73 1.76
C LEU A 168 -16.84 -19.39 1.85
N LEU A 169 -15.96 -19.23 2.84
CA LEU A 169 -15.11 -18.05 2.98
C LEU A 169 -14.25 -17.84 1.74
N LEU A 170 -13.50 -18.86 1.32
CA LEU A 170 -12.60 -18.76 0.18
C LEU A 170 -13.35 -18.56 -1.15
N SER A 171 -14.58 -19.07 -1.25
CA SER A 171 -15.45 -18.84 -2.39
C SER A 171 -15.90 -17.39 -2.51
N ARG A 172 -16.21 -16.73 -1.39
CA ARG A 172 -16.56 -15.30 -1.39
C ARG A 172 -15.43 -14.41 -1.90
N LEU A 173 -14.18 -14.79 -1.65
CA LEU A 173 -13.01 -14.06 -2.16
C LEU A 173 -12.95 -13.99 -3.69
N LEU A 174 -13.58 -14.93 -4.39
CA LEU A 174 -13.66 -14.93 -5.86
C LEU A 174 -14.63 -13.85 -6.38
N ASP A 175 -15.68 -13.54 -5.61
CA ASP A 175 -16.78 -12.66 -6.04
C ASP A 175 -16.65 -11.24 -5.47
N ASP A 176 -16.35 -11.12 -4.17
CA ASP A 176 -16.25 -9.83 -3.46
C ASP A 176 -14.99 -9.82 -2.57
N PRO A 177 -13.86 -9.27 -3.06
CA PRO A 177 -12.59 -9.30 -2.35
C PRO A 177 -12.59 -8.30 -1.18
N ALA A 178 -13.21 -8.69 -0.06
CA ALA A 178 -13.15 -7.94 1.19
C ALA A 178 -11.83 -8.20 1.94
N PRO A 179 -11.13 -7.16 2.45
CA PRO A 179 -9.87 -7.36 3.19
C PRO A 179 -10.01 -8.29 4.40
N GLU A 180 -11.13 -8.22 5.12
CA GLU A 180 -11.39 -9.03 6.31
C GLU A 180 -11.52 -10.52 5.98
N ASP A 181 -12.10 -10.84 4.83
CA ASP A 181 -12.26 -12.23 4.39
C ASP A 181 -10.91 -12.81 3.94
N PHE A 182 -10.05 -12.00 3.29
CA PHE A 182 -8.66 -12.41 2.99
C PHE A 182 -7.86 -12.64 4.27
N PHE A 183 -8.05 -11.80 5.29
CA PHE A 183 -7.39 -11.99 6.57
C PHE A 183 -7.84 -13.28 7.27
N ARG A 184 -9.15 -13.54 7.30
CA ARG A 184 -9.70 -14.80 7.84
C ARG A 184 -9.19 -16.01 7.07
N ALA A 185 -9.12 -15.91 5.74
CA ALA A 185 -8.60 -16.97 4.89
C ALA A 185 -7.13 -17.26 5.20
N ALA A 186 -6.32 -16.22 5.41
CA ALA A 186 -4.92 -16.36 5.79
C ALA A 186 -4.75 -17.07 7.14
N ILE A 187 -5.56 -16.71 8.14
CA ILE A 187 -5.54 -17.40 9.46
C ILE A 187 -5.93 -18.87 9.30
N ALA A 188 -6.98 -19.15 8.51
CA ALA A 188 -7.54 -20.49 8.42
C ALA A 188 -6.68 -21.44 7.58
N THR A 189 -5.99 -20.92 6.54
CA THR A 189 -5.15 -21.73 5.64
C THR A 189 -3.68 -21.71 6.00
N GLY A 190 -3.22 -20.68 6.71
CA GLY A 190 -1.79 -20.41 6.90
C GLY A 190 -1.07 -19.95 5.63
N ASP A 191 -1.78 -19.72 4.51
CA ASP A 191 -1.17 -19.28 3.26
C ASP A 191 -0.89 -17.77 3.31
N PRO A 192 0.39 -17.36 3.22
CA PRO A 192 0.75 -15.95 3.35
C PRO A 192 0.26 -15.08 2.19
N ARG A 193 -0.09 -15.66 1.03
CA ARG A 193 -0.60 -14.90 -0.12
C ARG A 193 -1.93 -14.22 0.20
N TYR A 194 -2.80 -14.89 0.95
CA TYR A 194 -4.06 -14.28 1.40
C TYR A 194 -3.81 -13.14 2.37
N ALA A 195 -2.81 -13.24 3.25
CA ALA A 195 -2.45 -12.16 4.14
C ALA A 195 -1.89 -10.95 3.39
N VAL A 196 -1.05 -11.18 2.36
CA VAL A 196 -0.56 -10.10 1.49
C VAL A 196 -1.72 -9.40 0.78
N ASN A 197 -2.71 -10.14 0.27
CA ASN A 197 -3.90 -9.54 -0.35
C ASN A 197 -4.73 -8.74 0.67
N ALA A 198 -4.92 -9.26 1.89
CA ALA A 198 -5.58 -8.52 2.96
C ALA A 198 -4.86 -7.18 3.23
N LEU A 199 -3.53 -7.21 3.35
CA LEU A 199 -2.71 -6.02 3.56
C LEU A 199 -2.87 -4.99 2.44
N LEU A 200 -2.75 -5.43 1.17
CA LEU A 200 -2.83 -4.54 0.02
C LEU A 200 -4.23 -3.93 -0.14
N LEU A 201 -5.28 -4.71 0.09
CA LEU A 201 -6.66 -4.22 0.00
C LEU A 201 -6.98 -3.25 1.15
N SER A 202 -6.63 -3.59 2.39
CA SER A 202 -6.80 -2.68 3.54
C SER A 202 -6.03 -1.38 3.35
N ALA A 203 -4.78 -1.44 2.87
CA ALA A 203 -4.00 -0.25 2.56
C ALA A 203 -4.64 0.57 1.42
N GLY A 204 -5.15 -0.09 0.39
CA GLY A 204 -5.81 0.54 -0.76
C GLY A 204 -7.06 1.34 -0.39
N VAL A 205 -7.83 0.87 0.60
CA VAL A 205 -8.99 1.61 1.14
C VAL A 205 -8.62 2.58 2.27
N GLY A 206 -7.34 2.62 2.69
CA GLY A 206 -6.84 3.48 3.76
C GLY A 206 -7.17 2.99 5.17
N ASP A 207 -7.51 1.71 5.36
CA ASP A 207 -7.75 1.10 6.67
C ASP A 207 -6.45 0.59 7.30
N TYR A 208 -5.63 1.56 7.72
CA TYR A 208 -4.34 1.31 8.36
C TYR A 208 -4.42 0.53 9.70
N PRO A 209 -5.47 0.68 10.54
CA PRO A 209 -5.69 -0.22 11.68
C PRO A 209 -5.78 -1.70 11.27
N ALA A 210 -6.54 -2.03 10.23
CA ALA A 210 -6.63 -3.41 9.74
C ALA A 210 -5.27 -3.91 9.19
N VAL A 211 -4.51 -3.05 8.50
CA VAL A 211 -3.14 -3.39 8.07
C VAL A 211 -2.26 -3.78 9.25
N TYR A 212 -2.34 -3.04 10.36
CA TYR A 212 -1.59 -3.34 11.58
C TYR A 212 -2.02 -4.69 12.18
N ASP A 213 -3.33 -4.93 12.31
CA ASP A 213 -3.86 -6.18 12.86
C ASP A 213 -3.39 -7.41 12.06
N VAL A 214 -3.34 -7.30 10.72
CA VAL A 214 -2.85 -8.37 9.86
C VAL A 214 -1.35 -8.61 10.06
N LEU A 215 -0.54 -7.54 10.09
CA LEU A 215 0.91 -7.63 10.31
C LEU A 215 1.26 -8.21 11.69
N ASP A 216 0.49 -7.87 12.73
CA ASP A 216 0.70 -8.33 14.11
C ASP A 216 0.25 -9.79 14.30
N ALA A 217 -0.91 -10.14 13.74
CA ALA A 217 -1.47 -11.48 13.87
C ALA A 217 -0.77 -12.54 13.00
N LEU A 218 -0.19 -12.13 11.86
CA LEU A 218 0.43 -13.05 10.89
C LEU A 218 1.85 -12.61 10.52
N PRO A 219 2.85 -12.80 11.40
CA PRO A 219 4.24 -12.44 11.11
C PRO A 219 4.79 -13.13 9.85
N ALA A 220 4.32 -14.36 9.55
CA ALA A 220 4.70 -15.10 8.34
C ALA A 220 4.28 -14.38 7.04
N ALA A 221 3.26 -13.52 7.08
CA ALA A 221 2.89 -12.68 5.95
C ALA A 221 3.95 -11.63 5.63
N ALA A 222 4.53 -11.02 6.67
CA ALA A 222 5.63 -10.09 6.53
C ALA A 222 6.89 -10.78 6.00
N GLU A 223 7.12 -12.04 6.39
CA GLU A 223 8.24 -12.83 5.86
C GLU A 223 8.05 -13.28 4.40
N ALA A 224 6.82 -13.54 3.99
CA ALA A 224 6.51 -13.93 2.61
C ALA A 224 6.60 -12.76 1.61
N SER A 225 6.39 -11.52 2.07
CA SER A 225 6.58 -10.31 1.25
C SER A 225 7.25 -9.19 2.05
N PRO A 226 8.57 -9.30 2.35
CA PRO A 226 9.26 -8.37 3.24
C PRO A 226 9.26 -6.92 2.74
N ALA A 227 9.41 -6.72 1.43
CA ALA A 227 9.41 -5.39 0.83
C ALA A 227 8.05 -4.68 0.99
N ALA A 228 6.94 -5.38 0.69
CA ALA A 228 5.60 -4.82 0.83
C ALA A 228 5.28 -4.51 2.29
N ALA A 229 5.60 -5.43 3.19
CA ALA A 229 5.41 -5.23 4.63
C ALA A 229 6.28 -4.08 5.18
N ALA A 230 7.52 -3.91 4.72
CA ALA A 230 8.37 -2.80 5.12
C ALA A 230 7.80 -1.44 4.68
N ILE A 231 7.27 -1.34 3.46
CA ILE A 231 6.57 -0.14 2.97
C ILE A 231 5.37 0.19 3.87
N LEU A 232 4.56 -0.83 4.22
CA LEU A 232 3.39 -0.66 5.07
C LEU A 232 3.78 -0.25 6.51
N TYR A 233 4.80 -0.88 7.10
CA TYR A 233 5.36 -0.45 8.38
C TYR A 233 5.84 1.00 8.33
N ALA A 234 6.48 1.42 7.24
CA ALA A 234 6.91 2.80 7.05
C ALA A 234 5.73 3.79 6.99
N GLN A 235 4.63 3.41 6.32
CA GLN A 235 3.41 4.21 6.25
C GLN A 235 2.69 4.32 7.60
N LEU A 236 2.76 3.27 8.42
CA LEU A 236 2.26 3.25 9.80
C LEU A 236 3.17 4.01 10.79
N GLY A 237 4.28 4.60 10.33
CA GLY A 237 5.25 5.29 11.19
C GLY A 237 6.14 4.35 12.01
N MET A 238 6.14 3.05 11.72
CA MET A 238 6.91 2.02 12.42
C MET A 238 8.28 1.81 11.79
N ALA A 239 9.07 2.89 11.71
CA ALA A 239 10.29 2.90 10.91
C ALA A 239 11.31 1.84 11.34
N ARG A 240 11.47 1.61 12.66
CA ARG A 240 12.38 0.60 13.20
C ARG A 240 11.99 -0.82 12.79
N ARG A 241 10.69 -1.17 12.83
CA ARG A 241 10.20 -2.51 12.40
C ARG A 241 10.43 -2.72 10.90
N ALA A 242 10.24 -1.67 10.09
CA ALA A 242 10.52 -1.74 8.65
C ALA A 242 12.01 -2.03 8.38
N LEU A 243 12.93 -1.32 9.07
CA LEU A 243 14.38 -1.57 8.96
C LEU A 243 14.76 -2.98 9.42
N GLU A 244 14.26 -3.42 10.57
CA GLU A 244 14.51 -4.78 11.09
C GLU A 244 14.08 -5.85 10.08
N LEU A 245 12.96 -5.65 9.40
CA LEU A 245 12.46 -6.58 8.39
C LEU A 245 13.33 -6.58 7.13
N LEU A 246 13.70 -5.41 6.61
CA LEU A 246 14.58 -5.28 5.44
C LEU A 246 15.97 -5.88 5.71
N HIS A 247 16.54 -5.70 6.90
CA HIS A 247 17.84 -6.29 7.23
C HIS A 247 17.79 -7.80 7.43
N ARG A 248 16.69 -8.32 7.97
CA ARG A 248 16.51 -9.77 8.14
C ARG A 248 16.32 -10.47 6.79
N HIS A 249 15.65 -9.79 5.86
CA HIS A 249 15.34 -10.29 4.53
C HIS A 249 15.80 -9.28 3.48
N PRO A 250 17.12 -9.15 3.26
CA PRO A 250 17.64 -8.21 2.27
C PRO A 250 17.05 -8.55 0.90
N PRO A 251 16.32 -7.61 0.25
CA PRO A 251 15.78 -7.81 -1.08
C PRO A 251 16.87 -8.18 -2.08
N GLU A 252 16.49 -8.88 -3.16
CA GLU A 252 17.39 -9.04 -4.29
C GLU A 252 17.77 -7.66 -4.86
N PRO A 253 19.02 -7.45 -5.31
CA PRO A 253 19.48 -6.13 -5.79
C PRO A 253 18.59 -5.51 -6.87
N GLU A 254 17.93 -6.33 -7.68
CA GLU A 254 17.03 -5.91 -8.75
C GLU A 254 15.72 -5.29 -8.22
N LEU A 255 15.23 -5.78 -7.06
CA LEU A 255 14.03 -5.26 -6.38
C LEU A 255 14.30 -3.90 -5.71
N TYR A 256 15.52 -3.70 -5.23
CA TYR A 256 15.94 -2.43 -4.61
C TYR A 256 15.77 -1.24 -5.56
N VAL A 257 16.24 -1.40 -6.80
CA VAL A 257 16.19 -0.37 -7.84
C VAL A 257 14.77 -0.19 -8.39
N THR A 258 14.03 -1.28 -8.65
CA THR A 258 12.71 -1.20 -9.28
C THR A 258 11.60 -0.70 -8.35
N VAL A 259 11.69 -1.01 -7.06
CA VAL A 259 10.67 -0.62 -6.06
C VAL A 259 11.09 0.62 -5.26
N GLY A 260 12.35 1.08 -5.42
CA GLY A 260 12.89 2.22 -4.70
C GLY A 260 13.15 1.94 -3.22
N LEU A 261 13.48 0.69 -2.87
CA LEU A 261 13.71 0.31 -1.48
C LEU A 261 14.97 0.96 -0.90
N ASP A 262 15.97 1.32 -1.71
CA ASP A 262 17.15 2.04 -1.24
C ASP A 262 16.77 3.42 -0.67
N ARG A 263 15.84 4.09 -1.36
CA ARG A 263 15.29 5.38 -0.92
C ARG A 263 14.47 5.21 0.35
N LEU A 264 13.62 4.18 0.39
CA LEU A 264 12.83 3.87 1.57
C LEU A 264 13.73 3.59 2.77
N GLU A 265 14.76 2.77 2.61
CA GLU A 265 15.72 2.43 3.67
C GLU A 265 16.44 3.68 4.17
N ALA A 266 16.92 4.53 3.26
CA ALA A 266 17.52 5.82 3.61
C ALA A 266 16.55 6.71 4.41
N GLU A 267 15.30 6.85 3.97
CA GLU A 267 14.27 7.61 4.70
C GLU A 267 13.96 7.01 6.07
N LEU A 268 13.94 5.69 6.19
CA LEU A 268 13.67 5.00 7.43
C LEU A 268 14.76 5.26 8.46
N TYR A 269 16.03 5.26 8.05
CA TYR A 269 17.15 5.64 8.91
C TYR A 269 17.02 7.07 9.43
N LEU A 270 16.66 8.02 8.57
CA LEU A 270 16.42 9.40 9.01
C LEU A 270 15.25 9.50 10.00
N ARG A 271 14.22 8.66 9.87
CA ARG A 271 13.06 8.64 10.80
C ARG A 271 13.38 8.04 12.16
N VAL A 272 14.46 7.28 12.28
CA VAL A 272 14.93 6.72 13.56
C VAL A 272 16.17 7.46 14.09
N ASP A 273 16.44 8.65 13.55
CA ASP A 273 17.56 9.53 13.90
C ASP A 273 18.95 8.91 13.69
N ASP A 274 19.07 7.94 12.77
CA ASP A 274 20.34 7.35 12.34
C ASP A 274 20.82 8.05 11.06
N PHE A 275 21.28 9.29 11.21
CA PHE A 275 21.64 10.17 10.09
C PHE A 275 22.84 9.64 9.30
N ASP A 276 23.81 8.99 9.97
CA ASP A 276 25.00 8.41 9.34
C ASP A 276 24.61 7.31 8.33
N GLN A 277 23.78 6.35 8.74
CA GLN A 277 23.32 5.28 7.84
C GLN A 277 22.41 5.82 6.74
N GLY A 278 21.50 6.74 7.07
CA GLY A 278 20.64 7.38 6.07
C GLY A 278 21.45 8.09 4.98
N LEU A 279 22.48 8.84 5.39
CA LEU A 279 23.38 9.54 4.47
C LEU A 279 24.21 8.56 3.63
N GLN A 280 24.74 7.49 4.24
CA GLN A 280 25.45 6.45 3.51
C GLN A 280 24.58 5.85 2.40
N ARG A 281 23.31 5.52 2.71
CA ARG A 281 22.36 5.00 1.72
C ARG A 281 22.07 6.00 0.61
N TYR A 282 21.88 7.28 0.93
CA TYR A 282 21.70 8.30 -0.11
C TYR A 282 22.93 8.46 -1.02
N ARG A 283 24.15 8.26 -0.51
CA ARG A 283 25.39 8.28 -1.30
C ARG A 283 25.52 7.08 -2.26
N GLU A 284 24.85 5.97 -1.98
CA GLU A 284 24.80 4.79 -2.85
C GLU A 284 23.85 4.99 -4.05
N ILE A 285 22.90 5.93 -3.96
CA ILE A 285 21.95 6.24 -5.02
C ILE A 285 22.58 7.22 -6.02
N PRO A 286 22.57 6.94 -7.34
CA PRO A 286 23.09 7.87 -8.34
C PRO A 286 22.39 9.23 -8.28
N VAL A 287 23.16 10.33 -8.31
CA VAL A 287 22.61 11.71 -8.21
C VAL A 287 21.55 12.01 -9.27
N SER A 288 21.70 11.46 -10.47
CA SER A 288 20.74 11.57 -11.57
C SER A 288 19.38 10.92 -11.28
N GLU A 289 19.31 10.02 -10.30
CA GLU A 289 18.09 9.31 -9.92
C GLU A 289 17.41 9.91 -8.67
N LEU A 290 18.13 10.73 -7.89
CA LEU A 290 17.59 11.40 -6.71
C LEU A 290 16.48 12.38 -7.12
N GLN A 291 15.28 12.18 -6.57
CA GLN A 291 14.17 13.13 -6.69
C GLN A 291 14.38 14.32 -5.74
N ASP A 292 13.61 15.41 -5.94
CA ASP A 292 13.66 16.60 -5.09
C ASP A 292 13.52 16.25 -3.58
N ARG A 293 12.65 15.29 -3.24
CA ARG A 293 12.49 14.80 -1.86
C ARG A 293 13.74 14.11 -1.33
N ASP A 294 14.39 13.27 -2.14
CA ASP A 294 15.61 12.56 -1.75
C ASP A 294 16.74 13.56 -1.49
N ARG A 295 16.86 14.60 -2.33
CA ARG A 295 17.87 15.67 -2.18
C ARG A 295 17.64 16.50 -0.92
N ILE A 296 16.38 16.81 -0.59
CA ILE A 296 16.03 17.46 0.68
C ILE A 296 16.45 16.58 1.86
N ASN A 297 16.15 15.28 1.80
CA ASN A 297 16.50 14.34 2.87
C ASN A 297 18.02 14.17 3.02
N THR A 298 18.77 14.16 1.92
CA THR A 298 20.25 14.18 1.95
C THR A 298 20.76 15.45 2.63
N LEU A 299 20.24 16.62 2.25
CA LEU A 299 20.63 17.89 2.89
C LEU A 299 20.27 17.92 4.38
N TYR A 300 19.09 17.41 4.74
CA TYR A 300 18.67 17.29 6.13
C TYR A 300 19.60 16.37 6.94
N ALA A 301 19.98 15.21 6.41
CA ALA A 301 20.95 14.33 7.04
C ALA A 301 22.30 15.02 7.24
N LEU A 302 22.79 15.70 6.20
CA LEU A 302 24.06 16.42 6.24
C LEU A 302 24.06 17.57 7.25
N GLN A 303 22.93 18.21 7.56
CA GLN A 303 22.84 19.29 8.56
C GLN A 303 23.28 18.84 9.96
N TYR A 304 23.16 17.55 10.28
CA TYR A 304 23.63 16.96 11.54
C TYR A 304 25.15 16.69 11.55
N HIS A 305 25.84 16.91 10.43
CA HIS A 305 27.29 16.81 10.29
C HIS A 305 27.86 18.20 9.94
N PRO A 306 28.09 19.08 10.92
CA PRO A 306 28.51 20.47 10.67
C PRO A 306 29.85 20.59 9.93
N ASP A 307 30.70 19.57 10.02
CA ASP A 307 31.98 19.50 9.30
C ASP A 307 31.79 19.20 7.79
N GLU A 308 30.59 18.79 7.36
CA GLU A 308 30.27 18.44 5.97
C GLU A 308 29.59 19.57 5.19
N PHE A 309 29.72 20.83 5.63
CA PHE A 309 29.19 22.00 4.90
C PHE A 309 29.61 22.02 3.42
N GLY A 310 30.86 21.66 3.12
CA GLY A 310 31.35 21.58 1.75
C GLY A 310 30.60 20.55 0.89
N GLU A 311 30.10 19.47 1.49
CA GLU A 311 29.24 18.49 0.81
C GLU A 311 27.81 19.01 0.65
N GLN A 312 27.23 19.59 1.71
CA GLN A 312 25.92 20.26 1.63
C GLN A 312 25.87 21.27 0.48
N ALA A 313 26.90 22.11 0.38
CA ALA A 313 26.99 23.14 -0.65
C ALA A 313 27.12 22.54 -2.06
N ARG A 314 27.88 21.45 -2.21
CA ARG A 314 28.04 20.75 -3.49
C ARG A 314 26.73 20.08 -3.94
N VAL A 315 26.02 19.41 -3.04
CA VAL A 315 24.72 18.80 -3.33
C VAL A 315 23.70 19.86 -3.76
N MET A 316 23.64 20.97 -3.03
CA MET A 316 22.73 22.08 -3.35
C MET A 316 23.06 22.73 -4.70
N LEU A 317 24.34 23.03 -4.98
CA LEU A 317 24.76 23.59 -6.26
C LEU A 317 24.50 22.64 -7.43
N ALA A 318 24.74 21.34 -7.25
CA ALA A 318 24.44 20.34 -8.27
C ALA A 318 22.93 20.33 -8.58
N TRP A 319 22.07 20.34 -7.55
CA TRP A 319 20.63 20.37 -7.72
C TRP A 319 20.16 21.62 -8.47
N LEU A 320 20.64 22.81 -8.11
CA LEU A 320 20.28 24.06 -8.76
C LEU A 320 20.75 24.14 -10.23
N ARG A 321 21.87 23.49 -10.56
CA ARG A 321 22.38 23.42 -11.95
C ARG A 321 21.58 22.45 -12.82
N GLU A 322 21.21 21.30 -12.27
CA GLU A 322 20.44 20.27 -12.97
C GLU A 322 18.98 20.68 -13.14
N ALA A 323 18.39 21.30 -12.12
CA ALA A 323 17.00 21.72 -12.08
C ALA A 323 16.87 23.21 -11.72
N PRO A 324 17.30 24.13 -12.60
CA PRO A 324 17.32 25.57 -12.33
C PRO A 324 15.94 26.20 -12.14
N GLN A 325 14.88 25.47 -12.46
CA GLN A 325 13.47 25.83 -12.28
C GLN A 325 12.80 25.08 -11.12
N SER A 326 13.54 24.29 -10.33
CA SER A 326 12.96 23.59 -9.17
C SER A 326 12.66 24.57 -8.05
N LEU A 327 11.36 24.74 -7.77
CA LEU A 327 10.86 25.52 -6.65
C LEU A 327 11.30 24.92 -5.31
N ALA A 328 11.42 23.60 -5.22
CA ALA A 328 11.87 22.90 -4.01
C ALA A 328 13.34 23.21 -3.71
N ALA A 329 14.21 23.21 -4.72
CA ALA A 329 15.62 23.58 -4.57
C ALA A 329 15.76 25.04 -4.10
N ALA A 330 15.02 25.96 -4.74
CA ALA A 330 15.02 27.38 -4.38
C ALA A 330 14.56 27.62 -2.93
N ARG A 331 13.46 26.97 -2.50
CA ARG A 331 12.95 27.07 -1.12
C ARG A 331 13.93 26.51 -0.10
N THR A 332 14.51 25.36 -0.39
CA THR A 332 15.46 24.70 0.51
C THR A 332 16.72 25.55 0.69
N LEU A 333 17.26 26.14 -0.38
CA LEU A 333 18.39 27.07 -0.28
C LEU A 333 18.05 28.29 0.58
N LEU A 334 16.89 28.91 0.36
CA LEU A 334 16.46 30.08 1.14
C LEU A 334 16.31 29.75 2.63
N GLN A 335 15.67 28.63 2.96
CA GLN A 335 15.52 28.15 4.34
C GLN A 335 16.88 27.89 4.99
N TRP A 336 17.80 27.22 4.28
CA TRP A 336 19.14 26.95 4.79
C TRP A 336 19.91 28.23 5.13
N TYR A 337 19.72 29.30 4.35
CA TYR A 337 20.30 30.61 4.64
C TYR A 337 19.51 31.42 5.69
N GLN A 338 18.28 31.04 6.06
CA GLN A 338 17.45 31.71 7.08
C GLN A 338 17.76 31.25 8.52
N GLU A 339 18.29 30.05 8.71
CA GLU A 339 18.67 29.57 10.04
C GLU A 339 19.76 30.47 10.64
N PRO A 340 19.64 30.89 11.92
CA PRO A 340 20.61 31.78 12.56
C PRO A 340 21.98 31.14 12.49
N ALA A 341 22.88 31.81 11.78
CA ALA A 341 24.17 31.32 11.30
C ALA A 341 24.78 30.24 12.20
N SER A 342 24.66 28.98 11.78
CA SER A 342 25.66 27.99 12.16
C SER A 342 27.00 28.56 11.68
N PRO A 343 28.02 28.69 12.53
CA PRO A 343 29.22 29.42 12.21
C PRO A 343 29.91 28.73 11.05
N ILE A 344 29.73 29.26 9.83
CA ILE A 344 30.52 28.90 8.66
C ILE A 344 31.94 29.31 9.03
N SER A 345 32.71 28.35 9.54
CA SER A 345 34.09 28.56 9.93
C SER A 345 34.88 28.79 8.62
N PRO A 346 35.29 30.02 8.28
CA PRO A 346 35.66 30.38 6.91
C PRO A 346 37.07 29.91 6.50
N PHE A 347 37.62 28.86 7.11
CA PHE A 347 39.05 28.60 7.08
C PHE A 347 39.56 27.78 5.88
N GLU A 348 38.67 27.27 5.02
CA GLU A 348 39.09 26.55 3.80
C GLU A 348 38.73 27.33 2.51
N PRO A 349 39.71 27.58 1.61
CA PRO A 349 39.49 28.33 0.36
C PRO A 349 38.39 27.74 -0.54
N ASP A 350 38.28 26.41 -0.57
CA ASP A 350 37.31 25.70 -1.40
C ASP A 350 35.87 25.90 -0.88
N ILE A 351 35.70 25.99 0.45
CA ILE A 351 34.41 26.28 1.09
C ILE A 351 33.96 27.72 0.80
N ALA A 352 34.90 28.68 0.84
CA ALA A 352 34.62 30.07 0.52
C ALA A 352 34.15 30.27 -0.94
N GLU A 353 34.72 29.50 -1.87
CA GLU A 353 34.30 29.50 -3.27
C GLU A 353 32.89 28.91 -3.44
N LEU A 354 32.61 27.76 -2.82
CA LEU A 354 31.28 27.14 -2.84
C LEU A 354 30.21 28.07 -2.26
N HIS A 355 30.53 28.76 -1.16
CA HIS A 355 29.62 29.74 -0.56
C HIS A 355 29.34 30.92 -1.51
N ARG A 356 30.36 31.43 -2.20
CA ARG A 356 30.19 32.50 -3.20
C ARG A 356 29.30 32.06 -4.37
N GLN A 357 29.44 30.81 -4.81
CA GLN A 357 28.61 30.24 -5.87
C GLN A 357 27.15 30.13 -5.42
N LEU A 358 26.89 29.66 -4.19
CA LEU A 358 25.54 29.60 -3.64
C LEU A 358 24.90 30.98 -3.47
N GLN A 359 25.64 31.97 -2.99
CA GLN A 359 25.16 33.36 -2.93
C GLN A 359 24.81 33.92 -4.31
N THR A 360 25.58 33.55 -5.34
CA THR A 360 25.28 33.92 -6.73
C THR A 360 23.98 33.29 -7.21
N GLU A 361 23.79 31.98 -6.96
CA GLU A 361 22.52 31.30 -7.29
C GLU A 361 21.33 31.91 -6.55
N LEU A 362 21.50 32.29 -5.28
CA LEU A 362 20.46 32.95 -4.47
C LEU A 362 19.94 34.23 -5.14
N LEU A 363 20.84 35.08 -5.64
CA LEU A 363 20.47 36.29 -6.40
C LEU A 363 19.66 35.94 -7.66
N PHE A 364 20.09 34.92 -8.40
CA PHE A 364 19.36 34.48 -9.59
C PHE A 364 18.04 33.78 -9.27
N ILE A 365 17.86 33.20 -8.08
CA ILE A 365 16.59 32.62 -7.64
C ILE A 365 15.56 33.73 -7.37
N GLU A 366 15.98 34.83 -6.74
CA GLU A 366 15.12 36.01 -6.51
C GLU A 366 14.62 36.63 -7.83
N GLU A 367 15.44 36.56 -8.89
CA GLU A 367 15.06 36.97 -10.24
C GLU A 367 14.19 35.94 -10.97
N ARG A 368 14.58 34.65 -10.94
CA ARG A 368 13.89 33.56 -11.66
C ARG A 368 12.49 33.29 -11.14
N PHE A 369 12.28 33.40 -9.84
CA PHE A 369 11.01 33.13 -9.17
C PHE A 369 10.39 34.40 -8.59
N ALA A 370 10.65 35.54 -9.23
CA ALA A 370 10.16 36.85 -8.83
C ALA A 370 8.64 36.94 -8.65
N ASP A 371 7.89 36.02 -9.28
CA ASP A 371 6.43 35.94 -9.29
C ASP A 371 5.87 34.78 -8.41
N ASP A 372 6.72 33.96 -7.78
CA ASP A 372 6.26 32.89 -6.87
C ASP A 372 5.96 33.46 -5.47
N LEU A 373 4.69 33.45 -5.11
CA LEU A 373 4.17 33.99 -3.87
C LEU A 373 4.78 33.37 -2.61
N GLY A 374 5.07 32.06 -2.64
CA GLY A 374 5.61 31.33 -1.50
C GLY A 374 7.08 31.66 -1.24
N LEU A 375 7.88 31.76 -2.31
CA LEU A 375 9.26 32.22 -2.25
C LEU A 375 9.37 33.70 -1.87
N TYR A 376 8.49 34.55 -2.39
CA TYR A 376 8.49 35.98 -2.08
C TYR A 376 8.20 36.25 -0.60
N HIS A 377 7.34 35.45 0.03
CA HIS A 377 7.09 35.52 1.47
C HIS A 377 8.34 35.13 2.29
N LEU A 378 9.03 34.05 1.92
CA LEU A 378 10.30 33.64 2.54
C LEU A 378 11.42 34.70 2.38
N VAL A 379 11.53 35.33 1.21
CA VAL A 379 12.51 36.40 0.97
C VAL A 379 12.18 37.68 1.78
N GLY A 380 10.89 38.02 1.89
CA GLY A 380 10.40 39.17 2.66
C GLY A 380 10.62 39.07 4.18
N GLU A 381 10.71 37.86 4.75
CA GLU A 381 11.03 37.67 6.17
C GLU A 381 12.50 37.95 6.51
N LYS A 382 13.41 37.89 5.54
CA LYS A 382 14.87 37.94 5.77
C LYS A 382 15.53 39.25 5.33
N GLN A 383 15.06 39.86 4.25
CA GLN A 383 15.62 41.10 3.77
C GLN A 383 14.88 42.29 4.40
N ASP A 384 15.61 43.38 4.64
CA ASP A 384 15.15 44.75 4.95
C ASP A 384 14.28 45.35 3.82
N ILE A 385 13.51 44.52 3.11
CA ILE A 385 12.46 44.93 2.18
C ILE A 385 11.40 45.57 3.06
N GLY A 386 11.56 46.87 3.31
CA GLY A 386 10.64 47.62 4.14
C GLY A 386 9.20 47.31 3.74
N PRO A 387 8.25 47.35 4.70
CA PRO A 387 6.86 46.91 4.49
C PRO A 387 6.19 47.55 3.25
N GLU A 388 6.66 48.72 2.86
CA GLU A 388 6.28 49.43 1.64
C GLU A 388 6.70 48.73 0.33
N THR A 389 7.93 48.24 0.25
CA THR A 389 8.45 47.52 -0.93
C THR A 389 7.82 46.13 -1.03
N TYR A 390 7.60 45.46 0.10
CA TYR A 390 6.86 44.20 0.17
C TYR A 390 5.42 44.36 -0.33
N ARG A 391 4.73 45.39 0.15
CA ARG A 391 3.38 45.77 -0.29
C ARG A 391 3.32 46.09 -1.78
N ALA A 392 4.24 46.91 -2.29
CA ALA A 392 4.25 47.33 -3.69
C ALA A 392 4.36 46.12 -4.64
N ARG A 393 5.13 45.10 -4.26
CA ARG A 393 5.30 43.89 -5.08
C ARG A 393 4.14 42.91 -4.97
N LEU A 394 3.54 42.75 -3.79
CA LEU A 394 2.26 42.03 -3.66
C LEU A 394 1.17 42.66 -4.53
N TRP A 395 1.14 44.00 -4.60
CA TRP A 395 0.24 44.72 -5.51
C TRP A 395 0.55 44.45 -6.97
N LEU A 396 1.83 44.45 -7.36
CA LEU A 396 2.25 44.13 -8.72
C LEU A 396 1.82 42.70 -9.14
N MET A 397 2.05 41.72 -8.28
CA MET A 397 1.61 40.33 -8.50
C MET A 397 0.08 40.22 -8.58
N PHE A 398 -0.65 40.97 -7.74
CA PHE A 398 -2.11 41.04 -7.80
C PHE A 398 -2.61 41.74 -9.08
N GLU A 399 -1.91 42.73 -9.60
CA GLU A 399 -2.27 43.35 -10.89
C GLU A 399 -2.10 42.37 -12.06
N GLN A 400 -1.13 41.47 -11.98
CA GLN A 400 -0.93 40.40 -12.96
C GLN A 400 -1.94 39.26 -12.80
N SER A 401 -2.30 38.92 -11.55
CA SER A 401 -3.19 37.80 -11.21
C SER A 401 -4.29 38.22 -10.22
N PRO A 402 -5.25 39.08 -10.62
CA PRO A 402 -6.23 39.68 -9.71
C PRO A 402 -7.29 38.70 -9.20
N ALA A 403 -7.35 37.49 -9.75
CA ALA A 403 -8.27 36.42 -9.34
C ALA A 403 -7.66 35.43 -8.33
N ASP A 404 -6.36 35.52 -8.04
CA ASP A 404 -5.69 34.60 -7.13
C ASP A 404 -6.17 34.83 -5.67
N PRO A 405 -6.82 33.83 -5.04
CA PRO A 405 -7.40 33.98 -3.71
C PRO A 405 -6.34 34.11 -2.61
N ILE A 406 -5.11 33.64 -2.81
CA ILE A 406 -4.02 33.74 -1.84
C ILE A 406 -3.43 35.14 -1.87
N LEU A 407 -3.13 35.67 -3.06
CA LEU A 407 -2.70 37.07 -3.24
C LEU A 407 -3.71 38.06 -2.68
N GLN A 408 -5.00 37.83 -2.96
CA GLN A 408 -6.08 38.63 -2.41
C GLN A 408 -6.13 38.57 -0.87
N ARG A 409 -5.94 37.39 -0.25
CA ARG A 409 -5.92 37.22 1.20
C ARG A 409 -4.69 37.88 1.84
N LEU A 410 -3.52 37.77 1.22
CA LEU A 410 -2.29 38.38 1.71
C LEU A 410 -2.35 39.91 1.63
N LEU A 411 -2.84 40.48 0.52
CA LEU A 411 -3.06 41.93 0.42
C LEU A 411 -4.14 42.42 1.37
N LEU A 412 -5.21 41.65 1.57
CA LEU A 412 -6.25 41.96 2.55
C LEU A 412 -5.66 42.00 3.96
N PHE A 413 -4.92 40.95 4.34
CA PHE A 413 -4.24 40.85 5.63
C PHE A 413 -3.28 42.01 5.84
N HIS A 414 -2.35 42.23 4.90
CA HIS A 414 -1.36 43.30 4.99
C HIS A 414 -2.04 44.67 5.10
N SER A 415 -3.06 44.95 4.30
CA SER A 415 -3.77 46.25 4.34
C SER A 415 -4.50 46.49 5.66
N VAL A 416 -5.09 45.45 6.26
CA VAL A 416 -5.74 45.53 7.58
C VAL A 416 -4.70 45.67 8.70
N VAL A 417 -3.55 45.01 8.55
CA VAL A 417 -2.44 45.00 9.51
C VAL A 417 -1.74 46.35 9.58
N THR A 418 -1.39 46.92 8.44
CA THR A 418 -0.66 48.19 8.36
C THR A 418 -1.58 49.41 8.39
N GLY A 419 -2.89 49.22 8.44
CA GLY A 419 -3.87 50.32 8.41
C GLY A 419 -3.97 51.01 7.05
N ASP A 420 -3.59 50.34 5.96
CA ASP A 420 -3.69 50.85 4.59
C ASP A 420 -5.13 50.82 4.08
N VAL A 421 -5.92 51.79 4.54
CA VAL A 421 -7.33 51.96 4.15
C VAL A 421 -7.47 52.16 2.64
N GLY A 422 -6.52 52.86 2.00
CA GLY A 422 -6.51 53.09 0.55
C GLY A 422 -6.30 51.81 -0.25
N GLY A 423 -5.30 51.01 0.13
CA GLY A 423 -5.05 49.69 -0.45
C GLY A 423 -6.23 48.74 -0.26
N LEU A 424 -6.81 48.68 0.94
CA LEU A 424 -7.98 47.85 1.22
C LEU A 424 -9.19 48.23 0.34
N GLN A 425 -9.49 49.53 0.21
CA GLN A 425 -10.58 50.00 -0.65
C GLN A 425 -10.35 49.67 -2.12
N SER A 426 -9.11 49.77 -2.59
CA SER A 426 -8.71 49.38 -3.94
C SER A 426 -8.91 47.88 -4.17
N LEU A 427 -8.47 47.05 -3.22
CA LEU A 427 -8.57 45.58 -3.29
C LEU A 427 -10.04 45.13 -3.31
N LEU A 428 -10.84 45.62 -2.36
CA LEU A 428 -12.28 45.32 -2.29
C LEU A 428 -13.05 45.85 -3.51
N ARG A 429 -12.53 46.85 -4.22
CA ARG A 429 -13.14 47.32 -5.49
C ARG A 429 -12.83 46.44 -6.67
N ARG A 430 -11.61 45.90 -6.72
CA ARG A 430 -11.13 45.06 -7.82
C ARG A 430 -11.51 43.58 -7.64
N SER A 431 -11.88 43.15 -6.43
CA SER A 431 -12.29 41.77 -6.13
C SER A 431 -13.72 41.71 -5.57
N PRO A 432 -14.76 41.58 -6.42
CA PRO A 432 -16.17 41.54 -6.00
C PRO A 432 -16.49 40.41 -5.01
N GLN A 433 -15.83 39.25 -5.18
CA GLN A 433 -15.93 38.11 -4.27
C GLN A 433 -15.35 38.42 -2.89
N LEU A 434 -14.23 39.16 -2.81
CA LEU A 434 -13.74 39.63 -1.52
C LEU A 434 -14.64 40.68 -0.90
N ARG A 435 -15.20 41.58 -1.70
CA ARG A 435 -16.16 42.57 -1.19
C ARG A 435 -17.37 41.91 -0.55
N GLN A 436 -17.87 40.83 -1.16
CA GLN A 436 -19.01 40.08 -0.66
C GLN A 436 -18.68 39.30 0.62
N ASN A 437 -17.50 38.67 0.69
CA ASN A 437 -17.08 37.85 1.82
C ASN A 437 -16.44 38.64 2.98
N TYR A 438 -15.86 39.81 2.68
CA TYR A 438 -14.99 40.57 3.58
C TYR A 438 -15.37 42.08 3.65
N GLY A 439 -16.58 42.46 3.25
CA GLY A 439 -17.07 43.85 3.34
C GLY A 439 -17.06 44.44 4.76
N ALA A 440 -17.13 43.58 5.79
CA ALA A 440 -16.99 43.97 7.19
C ALA A 440 -15.57 44.48 7.55
N TYR A 441 -14.54 44.07 6.81
CA TYR A 441 -13.14 44.40 7.11
C TYR A 441 -12.78 45.84 6.72
N GLN A 442 -13.48 46.44 5.76
CA GLN A 442 -13.37 47.88 5.49
C GLN A 442 -13.69 48.70 6.74
N ALA A 443 -14.75 48.33 7.47
CA ALA A 443 -15.13 48.96 8.73
C ALA A 443 -14.13 48.68 9.86
N ILE A 444 -13.38 47.57 9.82
CA ILE A 444 -12.34 47.23 10.80
C ILE A 444 -11.08 48.07 10.59
N ALA A 445 -10.62 48.22 9.34
CA ALA A 445 -9.47 49.06 9.01
C ALA A 445 -9.76 50.55 9.26
N GLU A 446 -10.97 51.02 8.92
CA GLU A 446 -11.44 52.38 9.23
C GLU A 446 -11.56 52.59 10.76
N ARG A 447 -11.94 51.56 11.54
CA ARG A 447 -11.95 51.61 13.01
C ARG A 447 -10.57 51.51 13.63
N ARG A 448 -9.62 50.74 13.10
CA ARG A 448 -8.23 50.66 13.58
C ARG A 448 -7.51 52.01 13.50
N TRP A 449 -7.87 52.82 12.51
CA TRP A 449 -7.43 54.21 12.39
C TRP A 449 -8.04 55.12 13.48
N ALA A 450 -9.11 54.67 14.16
CA ALA A 450 -9.84 55.41 15.19
C ALA A 450 -9.71 54.85 16.63
N ALA A 451 -9.51 53.54 16.83
CA ALA A 451 -9.23 52.87 18.12
C ALA A 451 -8.98 51.36 17.90
N ASP A 452 -8.15 50.78 18.76
CA ASP A 452 -7.66 49.39 18.74
C ASP A 452 -8.78 48.32 18.59
N PRO A 453 -8.84 47.56 17.48
CA PRO A 453 -9.94 46.65 17.21
C PRO A 453 -9.64 45.24 17.75
N GLY A 454 -10.38 44.82 18.79
CA GLY A 454 -10.27 43.48 19.35
C GLY A 454 -10.69 42.32 18.42
N PRO A 455 -10.38 41.07 18.80
CA PRO A 455 -10.52 39.84 17.98
C PRO A 455 -11.94 39.53 17.48
N VAL A 456 -12.97 40.09 18.12
CA VAL A 456 -14.39 39.85 17.84
C VAL A 456 -14.80 40.27 16.42
N HIS A 457 -14.09 41.21 15.79
CA HIS A 457 -14.47 41.73 14.46
C HIS A 457 -13.84 40.95 13.28
N MET A 458 -12.71 40.28 13.46
CA MET A 458 -12.02 39.50 12.40
C MET A 458 -12.64 38.10 12.18
N ALA A 459 -13.79 37.86 12.77
CA ALA A 459 -14.24 36.54 13.14
C ALA A 459 -14.98 35.77 12.03
N ALA A 460 -14.93 36.26 10.78
CA ALA A 460 -15.56 35.65 9.61
C ALA A 460 -14.63 34.69 8.83
N ASP A 461 -13.31 34.82 8.97
CA ASP A 461 -12.34 33.94 8.29
C ASP A 461 -11.28 33.36 9.26
N PRO A 462 -11.29 32.04 9.48
CA PRO A 462 -10.31 31.33 10.31
C PRO A 462 -8.84 31.53 9.90
N ALA A 463 -8.54 31.72 8.61
CA ALA A 463 -7.16 31.89 8.14
C ALA A 463 -6.59 33.29 8.50
N LEU A 464 -7.45 34.31 8.49
CA LEU A 464 -7.06 35.67 8.88
C LEU A 464 -6.83 35.79 10.38
N LEU A 465 -7.65 35.14 11.20
CA LEU A 465 -7.43 35.05 12.64
C LEU A 465 -6.08 34.38 12.96
N TYR A 466 -5.75 33.28 12.28
CA TYR A 466 -4.47 32.60 12.47
C TYR A 466 -3.27 33.51 12.15
N ASN A 467 -3.29 34.17 10.99
CA ASN A 467 -2.21 35.07 10.58
C ASN A 467 -2.11 36.31 11.49
N TYR A 468 -3.24 36.81 12.01
CA TYR A 468 -3.24 37.92 12.96
C TYR A 468 -2.63 37.52 14.31
N GLY A 469 -2.89 36.29 14.78
CA GLY A 469 -2.24 35.74 15.97
C GLY A 469 -0.71 35.65 15.81
N LEU A 470 -0.22 35.17 14.66
CA LEU A 470 1.21 35.10 14.37
C LEU A 470 1.88 36.49 14.36
N LEU A 471 1.22 37.48 13.79
CA LEU A 471 1.72 38.86 13.80
C LEU A 471 1.79 39.42 15.22
N GLN A 472 0.79 39.17 16.07
CA GLN A 472 0.83 39.63 17.46
C GLN A 472 2.01 39.01 18.22
N LEU A 473 2.35 37.74 17.95
CA LEU A 473 3.59 37.14 18.45
C LEU A 473 4.84 37.85 17.93
N GLN A 474 4.92 38.12 16.62
CA GLN A 474 6.04 38.85 16.02
C GLN A 474 6.22 40.27 16.59
N GLN A 475 5.11 40.91 16.99
CA GLN A 475 5.12 42.24 17.61
C GLN A 475 5.36 42.21 19.13
N GLY A 476 5.54 41.03 19.73
CA GLY A 476 5.74 40.86 21.18
C GLY A 476 4.47 41.01 22.02
N ASN A 477 3.29 41.08 21.41
CA ASN A 477 2.00 41.20 22.09
C ASN A 477 1.41 39.81 22.41
N ILE A 478 2.08 39.09 23.32
CA ILE A 478 1.84 37.67 23.59
C ILE A 478 0.40 37.39 24.03
N SER A 479 -0.15 38.17 24.99
CA SER A 479 -1.50 37.96 25.50
C SER A 479 -2.58 38.16 24.44
N SER A 480 -2.40 39.14 23.55
CA SER A 480 -3.31 39.41 22.43
C SER A 480 -3.24 38.30 21.37
N ALA A 481 -2.05 37.73 21.13
CA ALA A 481 -1.91 36.58 20.24
C ALA A 481 -2.64 35.35 20.78
N ALA A 482 -2.48 35.06 22.08
CA ALA A 482 -3.15 33.95 22.74
C ALA A 482 -4.69 34.07 22.66
N GLU A 483 -5.23 35.25 22.96
CA GLU A 483 -6.67 35.52 22.84
C GLU A 483 -7.20 35.26 21.42
N VAL A 484 -6.44 35.67 20.40
CA VAL A 484 -6.80 35.46 18.98
C VAL A 484 -6.82 33.99 18.60
N PHE A 485 -5.83 33.20 19.03
CA PHE A 485 -5.77 31.77 18.73
C PHE A 485 -6.85 30.99 19.48
N GLU A 486 -7.21 31.38 20.71
CA GLU A 486 -8.33 30.76 21.44
C GLU A 486 -9.67 31.01 20.76
N VAL A 487 -9.93 32.25 20.32
CA VAL A 487 -11.14 32.60 19.55
C VAL A 487 -11.21 31.80 18.24
N LEU A 488 -10.07 31.55 17.60
CA LEU A 488 -9.98 30.71 16.40
C LEU A 488 -10.36 29.24 16.71
N LEU A 489 -9.86 28.69 17.81
CA LEU A 489 -10.16 27.32 18.23
C LEU A 489 -11.62 27.14 18.64
N GLU A 490 -12.15 27.99 19.51
CA GLU A 490 -13.55 27.94 19.98
C GLU A 490 -14.54 27.88 18.81
N ARG A 491 -14.30 28.68 17.76
CA ARG A 491 -15.15 28.71 16.56
C ARG A 491 -14.99 27.50 15.67
N ARG A 492 -13.79 26.91 15.60
CA ARG A 492 -13.56 25.64 14.91
C ARG A 492 -14.26 24.49 15.64
N TYR A 493 -14.20 24.45 16.98
CA TYR A 493 -14.92 23.46 17.78
C TYR A 493 -16.44 23.58 17.60
N ALA A 494 -16.99 24.79 17.44
CA ALA A 494 -18.42 25.00 17.18
C ALA A 494 -18.89 24.54 15.77
N ALA A 495 -17.99 24.48 14.78
CA ALA A 495 -18.31 24.06 13.41
C ALA A 495 -18.01 22.56 13.12
N ALA A 496 -17.19 21.91 13.95
CA ALA A 496 -16.51 20.65 13.62
C ALA A 496 -17.15 19.37 14.22
N HIS A 497 -18.48 19.23 14.20
CA HIS A 497 -19.10 17.92 14.43
C HIS A 497 -18.90 16.91 13.28
N ARG A 498 -18.15 17.23 12.20
CA ARG A 498 -18.10 16.36 11.00
C ARG A 498 -16.74 16.13 10.34
N THR A 499 -15.59 16.48 10.93
CA THR A 499 -14.31 15.90 10.47
C THR A 499 -13.16 16.20 11.44
N ARG A 500 -12.56 15.14 11.97
CA ARG A 500 -11.51 15.16 13.01
C ARG A 500 -10.09 15.42 12.48
N ARG A 501 -9.92 16.16 11.38
CA ARG A 501 -8.61 16.48 10.80
C ARG A 501 -8.65 17.86 10.15
N SER A 502 -8.15 18.86 10.85
CA SER A 502 -8.09 20.20 10.30
C SER A 502 -6.72 20.80 10.61
N ALA A 503 -5.86 20.88 9.60
CA ALA A 503 -4.49 21.42 9.70
C ALA A 503 -4.46 22.82 10.33
N LEU A 504 -5.52 23.61 10.15
CA LEU A 504 -5.64 24.94 10.77
C LEU A 504 -5.83 24.88 12.30
N ALA A 505 -6.52 23.87 12.84
CA ALA A 505 -6.63 23.69 14.30
C ALA A 505 -5.29 23.23 14.88
N ALA A 506 -4.59 22.33 14.19
CA ALA A 506 -3.23 21.92 14.58
C ALA A 506 -2.28 23.12 14.63
N ARG A 507 -2.35 23.99 13.61
CA ARG A 507 -1.59 25.24 13.55
C ARG A 507 -1.98 26.23 14.64
N ALA A 508 -3.27 26.39 14.94
CA ALA A 508 -3.74 27.30 15.99
C ALA A 508 -3.29 26.85 17.40
N GLU A 509 -3.37 25.55 17.71
CA GLU A 509 -2.83 24.97 18.95
C GLU A 509 -1.30 25.16 19.02
N LEU A 510 -0.59 25.04 17.90
CA LEU A 510 0.85 25.31 17.83
C LEU A 510 1.18 26.80 18.06
N GLY A 511 0.36 27.71 17.55
CA GLY A 511 0.46 29.15 17.82
C GLY A 511 0.26 29.49 19.30
N LEU A 512 -0.68 28.82 19.99
CA LEU A 512 -0.84 28.92 21.45
C LEU A 512 0.34 28.34 22.20
N ALA A 513 0.85 27.18 21.79
CA ALA A 513 2.03 26.59 22.40
C ALA A 513 3.22 27.57 22.35
N LEU A 514 3.42 28.23 21.21
CA LEU A 514 4.46 29.25 21.06
C LEU A 514 4.20 30.48 21.93
N ALA A 515 2.96 30.97 22.02
CA ALA A 515 2.58 32.08 22.88
C ALA A 515 2.88 31.79 24.36
N HIS A 516 2.46 30.64 24.87
CA HIS A 516 2.72 30.21 26.24
C HIS A 516 4.21 29.98 26.50
N THR A 517 4.97 29.50 25.51
CA THR A 517 6.44 29.36 25.62
C THR A 517 7.12 30.71 25.79
N LEU A 518 6.67 31.72 25.02
CA LEU A 518 7.19 33.09 25.10
C LEU A 518 6.80 33.82 26.40
N ASP A 519 5.71 33.39 27.05
CA ASP A 519 5.27 33.88 28.37
C ASP A 519 5.83 33.05 29.55
N ALA A 520 6.76 32.13 29.28
CA ALA A 520 7.34 31.18 30.24
C ALA A 520 6.31 30.25 30.95
N GLU A 521 5.17 29.98 30.31
CA GLU A 521 4.15 29.04 30.78
C GLU A 521 4.34 27.64 30.14
N TYR A 522 5.47 26.99 30.43
CA TYR A 522 5.91 25.78 29.72
C TYR A 522 4.96 24.56 29.85
N ALA A 523 4.26 24.42 30.99
CA ALA A 523 3.27 23.37 31.18
C ALA A 523 2.03 23.56 30.28
N ALA A 524 1.58 24.81 30.11
CA ALA A 524 0.49 25.16 29.21
C ALA A 524 0.92 24.98 27.75
N ALA A 525 2.15 25.38 27.42
CA ALA A 525 2.75 25.19 26.09
C ALA A 525 2.80 23.71 25.68
N THR A 526 3.23 22.84 26.59
CA THR A 526 3.30 21.38 26.35
C THR A 526 1.93 20.79 26.06
N THR A 527 0.94 21.15 26.87
CA THR A 527 -0.46 20.68 26.69
C THR A 527 -1.03 21.10 25.32
N ARG A 528 -0.72 22.31 24.87
CA ARG A 528 -1.15 22.82 23.56
C ARG A 528 -0.42 22.12 22.40
N LEU A 529 0.86 21.83 22.58
CA LEU A 529 1.65 21.11 21.59
C LEU A 529 1.16 19.66 21.39
N GLU A 530 0.83 18.95 22.47
CA GLU A 530 0.21 17.62 22.40
C GLU A 530 -1.10 17.63 21.62
N ARG A 531 -1.94 18.65 21.85
CA ARG A 531 -3.18 18.84 21.09
C ARG A 531 -2.89 19.10 19.61
N ALA A 532 -1.87 19.91 19.28
CA ALA A 532 -1.46 20.14 17.90
C ALA A 532 -1.07 18.82 17.19
N PHE A 533 -0.28 17.95 17.84
CA PHE A 533 0.08 16.64 17.29
C PHE A 533 -1.09 15.67 17.18
N SER A 534 -2.07 15.75 18.09
CA SER A 534 -3.31 14.96 17.97
C SER A 534 -4.11 15.32 16.71
N TYR A 535 -3.97 16.55 16.21
CA TYR A 535 -4.58 17.00 14.95
C TYR A 535 -3.71 16.71 13.72
N GLU A 536 -2.39 16.84 13.84
CA GLU A 536 -1.44 16.63 12.74
C GLU A 536 -0.07 16.12 13.26
N PRO A 537 0.17 14.79 13.26
CA PRO A 537 1.37 14.18 13.84
C PRO A 537 2.71 14.53 13.16
N GLY A 538 2.68 15.23 12.01
CA GLY A 538 3.83 15.50 11.15
C GLY A 538 4.32 16.95 11.14
N LEU A 539 3.87 17.81 12.07
CA LEU A 539 4.27 19.21 12.11
C LEU A 539 5.75 19.37 12.51
N ALA A 540 6.62 19.63 11.54
CA ALA A 540 8.07 19.81 11.75
C ALA A 540 8.40 20.91 12.76
N VAL A 541 7.72 22.06 12.68
CA VAL A 541 7.86 23.16 13.65
C VAL A 541 7.43 22.75 15.06
N GLY A 542 6.46 21.83 15.17
CA GLY A 542 6.01 21.29 16.45
C GLY A 542 7.10 20.45 17.13
N ARG A 543 7.89 19.69 16.36
CA ARG A 543 8.99 18.87 16.91
C ARG A 543 10.14 19.72 17.44
N GLN A 544 10.46 20.83 16.78
CA GLN A 544 11.48 21.77 17.28
C GLN A 544 11.04 22.42 18.60
N LEU A 545 9.77 22.81 18.71
CA LEU A 545 9.20 23.34 19.96
C LEU A 545 9.14 22.26 21.06
N GLU A 546 8.87 21.00 20.70
CA GLU A 546 8.89 19.87 21.64
C GLU A 546 10.27 19.65 22.27
N ILE A 547 11.33 19.73 21.46
CA ILE A 547 12.72 19.63 21.93
C ILE A 547 13.03 20.78 22.88
N TYR A 548 12.72 22.01 22.49
CA TYR A 548 12.94 23.20 23.33
C TYR A 548 12.21 23.12 24.67
N LEU A 549 10.94 22.69 24.66
CA LEU A 549 10.14 22.52 25.89
C LEU A 549 10.68 21.41 26.78
N LYS A 550 11.18 20.29 26.22
CA LYS A 550 11.80 19.21 27.02
C LYS A 550 13.09 19.65 27.71
N GLU A 551 13.84 20.57 27.10
CA GLU A 551 15.06 21.13 27.69
C GLU A 551 14.76 22.15 28.79
N HIS A 552 13.70 22.96 28.65
CA HIS A 552 13.39 24.05 29.57
C HIS A 552 12.38 23.70 30.67
N ALA A 553 11.55 22.67 30.48
CA ALA A 553 10.65 22.15 31.51
C ALA A 553 11.37 21.41 32.65
N GLN A 554 12.70 21.24 32.59
CA GLN A 554 13.52 20.69 33.68
C GLN A 554 13.93 21.76 34.72
N HIS A 555 13.59 23.02 34.48
CA HIS A 555 13.98 24.16 35.31
C HIS A 555 12.82 24.92 35.97
N ASP A 556 11.59 24.46 35.76
CA ASP A 556 10.39 24.76 36.55
C ASP A 556 10.07 23.59 37.49
#